data_AF-A0A7X7Y1D7-F1
#
_entry.id   AF-A0A7X7Y1D7-F1
#
_cell.length_a   1.000
_cell.length_b   1.000
_cell.length_c   1.000
_cell.angle_alpha   90.00
_cell.angle_beta   90.00
_cell.angle_gamma   90.00
#
_symmetry.space_group_name_H-M   'P 1'
#
loop_
_entity.id
_entity.type
_entity.pdbx_description
1 polymer ?
#
loop_
_entity_poly.entity_id
_entity_poly.type
_entity_poly.pdbx_seq_one_letter_code
_entity_poly.pdbx_strand_id
1 'polypeptide(L)'
;MEKRKHWIAPSILSLLLIAALVWGYNQFHIRNEYEVALENQYQRLFYDVKKHVENVQVNISKALVASSKERNILIFSEIMNDANFAQDKLAQLPISHADVANTEKFLAQAADYSYFLIQRHLEGEDITPEQRKALTDLQVNSAAFNNELNALHDTLADSNFLYGVASTMGLASRKVADQGIGAGLQTSLANVETGVSETPELIYDGPFADQMIHRKPVGLPQNKVSMEEAEKAARDFFGGDRIVEVEPFELGEDV
;
A
#
# COMPACT_ATOMS: atom_id res chain seq x y z
N MET A 1 64.84 -30.67 21.76
CA MET A 1 63.49 -31.19 21.42
C MET A 1 62.57 -30.00 21.08
N GLU A 2 62.61 -29.38 19.89
CA GLU A 2 61.65 -28.31 19.52
C GLU A 2 61.57 -28.10 17.99
N LYS A 3 61.10 -29.07 17.20
CA LYS A 3 60.88 -28.87 15.75
C LYS A 3 59.60 -29.46 15.16
N ARG A 4 58.66 -29.93 15.98
CA ARG A 4 57.39 -30.55 15.50
C ARG A 4 56.14 -29.67 15.68
N LYS A 5 56.26 -28.46 16.23
CA LYS A 5 55.11 -27.58 16.51
C LYS A 5 54.71 -26.65 15.35
N HIS A 6 55.59 -26.47 14.36
CA HIS A 6 55.39 -25.50 13.27
C HIS A 6 54.33 -25.90 12.23
N TRP A 7 53.96 -27.18 12.18
CA TRP A 7 52.93 -27.71 11.26
C TRP A 7 51.54 -27.77 11.89
N ILE A 8 51.42 -27.66 13.21
CA ILE A 8 50.14 -27.76 13.92
C ILE A 8 49.29 -26.51 13.66
N ALA A 9 49.91 -25.33 13.73
CA ALA A 9 49.24 -24.06 13.48
C ALA A 9 48.64 -23.94 12.05
N PRO A 10 49.39 -24.21 10.96
CA PRO A 10 48.81 -24.16 9.62
C PRO A 10 47.75 -25.23 9.39
N SER A 11 47.87 -26.44 9.96
CA SER A 11 46.82 -27.46 9.84
C SER A 11 45.51 -27.06 10.53
N ILE A 12 45.59 -26.46 11.73
CA ILE A 12 44.40 -25.92 12.42
C ILE A 12 43.80 -24.77 11.62
N LEU A 13 44.63 -23.86 11.10
CA LEU A 13 44.18 -22.73 10.29
C LEU A 13 43.47 -23.21 9.01
N SER A 14 44.01 -24.21 8.32
CA SER A 14 43.37 -24.82 7.15
C SER A 14 42.04 -25.48 7.50
N LEU A 15 41.94 -26.17 8.64
CA LEU A 15 40.69 -26.75 9.12
C LEU A 15 39.63 -25.68 9.41
N LEU A 16 40.02 -24.59 10.09
CA LEU A 16 39.13 -23.45 10.36
C LEU A 16 38.70 -22.76 9.06
N LEU A 17 39.60 -22.61 8.09
CA LEU A 17 39.28 -22.04 6.79
C LEU A 17 38.24 -22.90 6.04
N ILE A 18 38.42 -24.23 6.03
CA ILE A 18 37.47 -25.16 5.41
C ILE A 18 36.10 -25.08 6.11
N ALA A 19 36.08 -25.06 7.45
CA ALA A 19 34.85 -24.91 8.21
C ALA A 19 34.13 -23.59 7.90
N ALA A 20 34.87 -22.48 7.80
CA ALA A 20 34.33 -21.17 7.44
C ALA A 20 33.76 -21.14 6.01
N LEU A 21 34.43 -21.78 5.05
CA LEU A 21 33.94 -21.88 3.67
C LEU A 21 32.66 -22.71 3.56
N VAL A 22 32.59 -23.84 4.26
CA VAL A 22 31.37 -24.68 4.30
C VAL A 22 30.22 -23.93 4.96
N TRP A 23 30.48 -23.24 6.08
CA TRP A 23 29.47 -22.42 6.74
C TRP A 23 29.00 -21.27 5.85
N GLY A 24 29.92 -20.55 5.21
CA GLY A 24 29.59 -19.46 4.28
C GLY A 24 28.76 -19.94 3.08
N TYR A 25 29.09 -21.10 2.52
CA TYR A 25 28.30 -21.71 1.45
C TYR A 25 26.88 -22.09 1.90
N ASN A 26 26.76 -22.67 3.10
CA ASN A 26 25.45 -23.00 3.67
C ASN A 26 24.62 -21.74 3.96
N GLN A 27 25.23 -20.71 4.54
CA GLN A 27 24.56 -19.42 4.76
C GLN A 27 24.09 -18.77 3.46
N PHE A 28 24.87 -18.86 2.40
CA PHE A 28 24.49 -18.35 1.08
C PHE A 28 23.24 -19.06 0.53
N HIS A 29 23.18 -20.40 0.63
CA HIS A 29 22.00 -21.16 0.20
C HIS A 29 20.76 -20.88 1.02
N ILE A 30 20.89 -20.92 2.34
CA ILE A 30 19.79 -20.62 3.26
C ILE A 30 19.23 -19.23 2.98
N ARG A 31 20.11 -18.23 2.77
CA ARG A 31 19.71 -16.88 2.42
C ARG A 31 18.90 -16.85 1.11
N ASN A 32 19.39 -17.51 0.06
CA ASN A 32 18.69 -17.54 -1.23
C ASN A 32 17.32 -18.21 -1.13
N GLU A 33 17.19 -19.29 -0.35
CA GLU A 33 15.89 -19.95 -0.11
C GLU A 33 14.90 -19.02 0.63
N TYR A 34 15.36 -18.30 1.65
CA TYR A 34 14.54 -17.32 2.36
C TYR A 34 14.13 -16.14 1.49
N GLU A 35 15.03 -15.63 0.65
CA GLU A 35 14.74 -14.54 -0.28
C GLU A 35 13.63 -14.95 -1.26
N VAL A 36 13.73 -16.13 -1.87
CA VAL A 36 12.70 -16.67 -2.77
C VAL A 36 11.37 -16.89 -2.04
N ALA A 37 11.40 -17.43 -0.83
CA ALA A 37 10.18 -17.65 -0.05
C ALA A 37 9.45 -16.34 0.28
N LEU A 38 10.21 -15.30 0.67
CA LEU A 38 9.67 -13.98 0.95
C LEU A 38 9.13 -13.30 -0.30
N GLU A 39 9.80 -13.46 -1.43
CA GLU A 39 9.35 -12.91 -2.69
C GLU A 39 8.03 -13.53 -3.14
N ASN A 40 7.92 -14.86 -3.08
CA ASN A 40 6.67 -15.58 -3.34
C ASN A 40 5.53 -15.12 -2.41
N GLN A 41 5.86 -14.79 -1.16
CA GLN A 41 4.90 -14.25 -0.20
C GLN A 41 4.38 -12.87 -0.64
N TYR A 42 5.25 -11.96 -1.09
CA TYR A 42 4.82 -10.64 -1.56
C TYR A 42 4.09 -10.68 -2.90
N GLN A 43 4.50 -11.55 -3.82
CA GLN A 43 3.71 -11.81 -5.03
C GLN A 43 2.30 -12.26 -4.68
N ARG A 44 2.17 -13.24 -3.77
CA ARG A 44 0.86 -13.71 -3.33
C ARG A 44 0.01 -12.57 -2.75
N LEU A 45 0.59 -11.76 -1.87
CA LEU A 45 -0.10 -10.61 -1.29
C LEU A 45 -0.55 -9.61 -2.36
N PHE A 46 0.30 -9.31 -3.35
CA PHE A 46 -0.08 -8.46 -4.48
C PHE A 46 -1.26 -9.05 -5.28
N TYR A 47 -1.21 -10.34 -5.61
CA TYR A 47 -2.32 -11.01 -6.31
C TYR A 47 -3.61 -11.03 -5.48
N ASP A 48 -3.50 -11.17 -4.16
CA ASP A 48 -4.65 -11.09 -3.26
C ASP A 48 -5.25 -9.68 -3.26
N VAL A 49 -4.43 -8.61 -3.17
CA VAL A 49 -4.89 -7.22 -3.30
C VAL A 49 -5.61 -7.02 -4.64
N LYS A 50 -4.96 -7.39 -5.75
CA LYS A 50 -5.53 -7.28 -7.10
C LYS A 50 -6.90 -7.94 -7.21
N LYS A 51 -7.01 -9.19 -6.75
CA LYS A 51 -8.26 -9.96 -6.77
C LYS A 51 -9.36 -9.26 -5.96
N HIS A 52 -9.05 -8.78 -4.76
CA HIS A 52 -10.05 -8.12 -3.92
C HIS A 52 -10.50 -6.77 -4.51
N VAL A 53 -9.59 -5.97 -5.08
CA VAL A 53 -9.95 -4.72 -5.77
C VAL A 53 -10.81 -4.99 -7.02
N GLU A 54 -10.53 -6.06 -7.77
CA GLU A 54 -11.35 -6.50 -8.89
C GLU A 54 -12.76 -6.92 -8.43
N ASN A 55 -12.85 -7.70 -7.35
CA ASN A 55 -14.13 -8.07 -6.77
C ASN A 55 -14.95 -6.86 -6.30
N VAL A 56 -14.30 -5.86 -5.69
CA VAL A 56 -14.95 -4.59 -5.32
C VAL A 56 -15.57 -3.93 -6.54
N GLN A 57 -14.83 -3.74 -7.64
CA GLN A 57 -15.37 -3.16 -8.88
C GLN A 57 -16.55 -3.97 -9.44
N VAL A 58 -16.40 -5.29 -9.50
CA VAL A 58 -17.43 -6.20 -10.03
C VAL A 58 -18.69 -6.12 -9.18
N ASN A 59 -18.56 -6.11 -7.85
CA ASN A 59 -19.69 -6.06 -6.95
C ASN A 59 -20.35 -4.67 -6.92
N ILE A 60 -19.60 -3.57 -7.03
CA ILE A 60 -20.19 -2.24 -7.25
C ILE A 60 -21.03 -2.23 -8.53
N SER A 61 -20.51 -2.82 -9.62
CA SER A 61 -21.24 -2.94 -10.88
C SER A 61 -22.54 -3.74 -10.74
N LYS A 62 -22.52 -4.83 -9.95
CA LYS A 62 -23.73 -5.60 -9.62
C LYS A 62 -24.72 -4.79 -8.78
N ALA A 63 -24.24 -4.03 -7.79
CA ALA A 63 -25.09 -3.20 -6.92
C ALA A 63 -25.81 -2.09 -7.70
N LEU A 64 -25.14 -1.49 -8.70
CA LEU A 64 -25.74 -0.47 -9.56
C LEU A 64 -26.93 -1.00 -10.38
N VAL A 65 -26.93 -2.28 -10.77
CA VAL A 65 -27.99 -2.86 -11.61
C VAL A 65 -28.97 -3.75 -10.84
N ALA A 66 -28.68 -4.09 -9.59
CA ALA A 66 -29.54 -4.92 -8.76
C ALA A 66 -30.80 -4.16 -8.32
N SER A 67 -31.92 -4.90 -8.27
CA SER A 67 -33.26 -4.32 -8.10
C SER A 67 -33.91 -4.64 -6.75
N SER A 68 -33.36 -5.57 -5.96
CA SER A 68 -33.90 -5.92 -4.64
C SER A 68 -32.97 -5.54 -3.50
N LYS A 69 -33.56 -5.08 -2.39
CA LYS A 69 -32.84 -4.62 -1.19
C LYS A 69 -32.05 -5.75 -0.55
N GLU A 70 -32.63 -6.94 -0.47
CA GLU A 70 -31.98 -8.13 0.09
C GLU A 70 -30.75 -8.52 -0.71
N ARG A 71 -30.82 -8.39 -2.05
CA ARG A 71 -29.68 -8.66 -2.92
C ARG A 71 -28.60 -7.59 -2.78
N ASN A 72 -29.00 -6.32 -2.71
CA ASN A 72 -28.05 -5.23 -2.48
C ASN A 72 -27.33 -5.35 -1.14
N ILE A 73 -28.01 -5.74 -0.06
CA ILE A 73 -27.38 -5.97 1.25
C ILE A 73 -26.27 -7.02 1.14
N LEU A 74 -26.53 -8.13 0.44
CA LEU A 74 -25.51 -9.16 0.22
C LEU A 74 -24.33 -8.62 -0.60
N ILE A 75 -24.61 -7.91 -1.70
CA ILE A 75 -23.56 -7.36 -2.57
C ILE A 75 -22.70 -6.31 -1.82
N PHE A 76 -23.32 -5.39 -1.07
CA PHE A 76 -22.59 -4.42 -0.26
C PHE A 76 -21.80 -5.09 0.86
N SER A 77 -22.29 -6.19 1.42
CA SER A 77 -21.52 -6.98 2.39
C SER A 77 -20.29 -7.60 1.74
N GLU A 78 -20.39 -8.08 0.49
CA GLU A 78 -19.24 -8.58 -0.27
C GLU A 78 -18.24 -7.45 -0.56
N ILE A 79 -18.70 -6.27 -1.01
CA ILE A 79 -17.82 -5.10 -1.25
C ILE A 79 -17.07 -4.72 0.03
N MET A 80 -17.78 -4.62 1.16
CA MET A 80 -17.18 -4.30 2.45
C MET A 80 -16.10 -5.30 2.85
N ASN A 81 -16.36 -6.61 2.69
CA ASN A 81 -15.37 -7.63 3.03
C ASN A 81 -14.17 -7.62 2.09
N ASP A 82 -14.38 -7.57 0.77
CA ASP A 82 -13.30 -7.52 -0.21
C ASP A 82 -12.43 -6.27 -0.01
N ALA A 83 -13.04 -5.11 0.26
CA ALA A 83 -12.29 -3.88 0.52
C ALA A 83 -11.42 -3.98 1.79
N ASN A 84 -11.96 -4.51 2.88
CA ASN A 84 -11.20 -4.74 4.12
C ASN A 84 -10.08 -5.77 3.91
N PHE A 85 -10.32 -6.85 3.15
CA PHE A 85 -9.27 -7.81 2.84
C PHE A 85 -8.17 -7.21 1.97
N ALA A 86 -8.52 -6.39 0.97
CA ALA A 86 -7.53 -5.67 0.17
C ALA A 86 -6.64 -4.79 1.06
N GLN A 87 -7.22 -4.04 2.01
CA GLN A 87 -6.44 -3.22 2.96
C GLN A 87 -5.49 -4.07 3.80
N ASP A 88 -5.98 -5.17 4.38
CA ASP A 88 -5.16 -6.06 5.20
C ASP A 88 -3.97 -6.63 4.42
N LYS A 89 -4.16 -7.01 3.14
CA LYS A 89 -3.06 -7.51 2.31
C LYS A 89 -2.11 -6.40 1.85
N LEU A 90 -2.65 -5.23 1.55
CA LEU A 90 -1.88 -4.04 1.17
C LEU A 90 -0.94 -3.61 2.30
N ALA A 91 -1.42 -3.60 3.54
CA ALA A 91 -0.65 -3.25 4.73
C ALA A 91 0.48 -4.26 5.05
N GLN A 92 0.45 -5.46 4.47
CA GLN A 92 1.50 -6.48 4.62
C GLN A 92 2.59 -6.38 3.54
N LEU A 93 2.39 -5.56 2.51
CA LEU A 93 3.38 -5.34 1.47
C LEU A 93 4.47 -4.39 1.96
N PRO A 94 5.73 -4.55 1.49
CA PRO A 94 6.85 -3.70 1.89
C PRO A 94 6.83 -2.37 1.12
N ILE A 95 5.78 -1.58 1.32
CA ILE A 95 5.53 -0.31 0.63
C ILE A 95 5.26 0.79 1.67
N SER A 96 5.60 2.04 1.34
CA SER A 96 5.33 3.16 2.25
C SER A 96 3.82 3.45 2.28
N HIS A 97 3.28 3.77 3.45
CA HIS A 97 1.89 4.24 3.56
C HIS A 97 1.63 5.48 2.69
N ALA A 98 2.64 6.35 2.51
CA ALA A 98 2.52 7.52 1.64
C ALA A 98 2.23 7.10 0.19
N ASP A 99 2.90 6.07 -0.33
CA ASP A 99 2.76 5.62 -1.72
C ASP A 99 1.40 4.95 -2.00
N VAL A 100 0.65 4.60 -0.95
CA VAL A 100 -0.62 3.87 -1.05
C VAL A 100 -1.79 4.57 -0.37
N ALA A 101 -1.60 5.78 0.14
CA ALA A 101 -2.59 6.51 0.92
C ALA A 101 -3.93 6.62 0.19
N ASN A 102 -3.90 6.91 -1.11
CA ASN A 102 -5.12 7.00 -1.93
C ASN A 102 -5.79 5.65 -2.18
N THR A 103 -5.01 4.58 -2.29
CA THR A 103 -5.57 3.22 -2.40
C THR A 103 -6.23 2.81 -1.09
N GLU A 104 -5.57 3.05 0.05
CA GLU A 104 -6.12 2.81 1.39
C GLU A 104 -7.39 3.64 1.61
N LYS A 105 -7.38 4.93 1.23
CA LYS A 105 -8.54 5.84 1.28
C LYS A 105 -9.70 5.31 0.45
N PHE A 106 -9.47 4.96 -0.81
CA PHE A 106 -10.49 4.39 -1.70
C PHE A 106 -11.12 3.12 -1.09
N LEU A 107 -10.30 2.19 -0.61
CA LEU A 107 -10.77 0.95 -0.01
C LEU A 107 -11.58 1.22 1.27
N ALA A 108 -11.16 2.19 2.08
CA ALA A 108 -11.87 2.57 3.29
C ALA A 108 -13.23 3.16 2.95
N GLN A 109 -13.25 4.09 1.99
CA GLN A 109 -14.46 4.68 1.45
C GLN A 109 -15.41 3.63 0.87
N ALA A 110 -14.91 2.66 0.11
CA ALA A 110 -15.73 1.57 -0.44
C ALA A 110 -16.36 0.70 0.67
N ALA A 111 -15.59 0.37 1.72
CA ALA A 111 -16.08 -0.42 2.85
C ALA A 111 -17.13 0.34 3.68
N ASP A 112 -16.79 1.57 4.08
CA ASP A 112 -17.62 2.45 4.89
C ASP A 112 -18.93 2.80 4.18
N TYR A 113 -18.84 3.14 2.90
CA TYR A 113 -20.01 3.48 2.10
C TYR A 113 -20.92 2.27 1.84
N SER A 114 -20.34 1.08 1.67
CA SER A 114 -21.11 -0.16 1.59
C SER A 114 -21.84 -0.44 2.90
N TYR A 115 -21.19 -0.25 4.04
CA TYR A 115 -21.82 -0.39 5.35
C TYR A 115 -22.98 0.60 5.54
N PHE A 116 -22.80 1.85 5.13
CA PHE A 116 -23.87 2.85 5.10
C PHE A 116 -25.09 2.40 4.29
N LEU A 117 -24.88 1.94 3.06
CA LEU A 117 -25.98 1.51 2.20
C LEU A 117 -26.67 0.24 2.70
N ILE A 118 -25.94 -0.66 3.39
CA ILE A 118 -26.55 -1.79 4.10
C ILE A 118 -27.55 -1.29 5.14
N GLN A 119 -27.17 -0.32 5.98
CA GLN A 119 -28.06 0.23 7.01
C GLN A 119 -29.31 0.86 6.40
N ARG A 120 -29.14 1.67 5.35
CA ARG A 120 -30.27 2.28 4.61
C ARG A 120 -31.23 1.22 4.05
N HIS A 121 -30.71 0.16 3.44
CA HIS A 121 -31.53 -0.93 2.95
C HIS A 121 -32.22 -1.73 4.05
N LEU A 122 -31.59 -1.92 5.21
CA LEU A 122 -32.21 -2.56 6.39
C LEU A 122 -33.34 -1.69 6.98
N GLU A 123 -33.24 -0.37 6.86
CA GLU A 123 -34.31 0.58 7.20
C GLU A 123 -35.45 0.62 6.15
N GLY A 124 -35.30 -0.14 5.05
CA GLY A 124 -36.28 -0.22 3.97
C GLY A 124 -36.15 0.91 2.95
N GLU A 125 -35.07 1.67 2.95
CA GLU A 125 -34.82 2.75 2.00
C GLU A 125 -34.20 2.19 0.69
N ASP A 126 -34.48 2.88 -0.41
CA ASP A 126 -33.87 2.62 -1.72
C ASP A 126 -32.67 3.55 -1.93
N ILE A 127 -31.75 3.14 -2.81
CA ILE A 127 -30.57 3.97 -3.14
C ILE A 127 -31.05 5.26 -3.81
N THR A 128 -30.70 6.42 -3.22
CA THR A 128 -31.06 7.72 -3.78
C THR A 128 -30.23 8.04 -5.04
N PRO A 129 -30.66 8.98 -5.89
CA PRO A 129 -29.87 9.40 -7.05
C PRO A 129 -28.46 9.87 -6.69
N GLU A 130 -28.30 10.58 -5.57
CA GLU A 130 -27.02 11.04 -5.06
C GLU A 130 -26.15 9.87 -4.61
N GLN A 131 -26.75 8.89 -3.91
CA GLN A 131 -26.04 7.70 -3.47
C GLN A 131 -25.58 6.82 -4.64
N ARG A 132 -26.43 6.75 -5.67
CA ARG A 132 -26.10 6.06 -6.92
C ARG A 132 -24.96 6.73 -7.66
N LYS A 133 -24.90 8.06 -7.66
CA LYS A 133 -23.78 8.82 -8.22
C LYS A 133 -22.48 8.48 -7.48
N ALA A 134 -22.50 8.53 -6.15
CA ALA A 134 -21.35 8.14 -5.31
C ALA A 134 -20.87 6.70 -5.58
N LEU A 135 -21.78 5.73 -5.75
CA LEU A 135 -21.41 4.37 -6.18
C LEU A 135 -20.76 4.32 -7.57
N THR A 136 -21.24 5.14 -8.50
CA THR A 136 -20.69 5.23 -9.85
C THR A 136 -19.27 5.80 -9.81
N ASP A 137 -19.04 6.80 -8.95
CA ASP A 137 -17.71 7.39 -8.77
C ASP A 137 -16.73 6.37 -8.15
N LEU A 138 -17.17 5.60 -7.13
CA LEU A 138 -16.40 4.47 -6.60
C LEU A 138 -16.10 3.40 -7.67
N GLN A 139 -17.03 3.15 -8.60
CA GLN A 139 -16.82 2.23 -9.72
C GLN A 139 -15.69 2.72 -10.64
N VAL A 140 -15.72 4.01 -11.01
CA VAL A 140 -14.69 4.62 -11.87
C VAL A 140 -13.32 4.54 -11.22
N ASN A 141 -13.23 4.87 -9.93
CA ASN A 141 -11.99 4.77 -9.18
C ASN A 141 -11.45 3.33 -9.15
N SER A 142 -12.32 2.37 -8.82
CA SER A 142 -11.94 0.96 -8.78
C SER A 142 -11.41 0.45 -10.13
N ALA A 143 -11.93 0.97 -11.25
CA ALA A 143 -11.45 0.66 -12.58
C ALA A 143 -10.04 1.21 -12.83
N ALA A 144 -9.75 2.44 -12.38
CA ALA A 144 -8.42 3.04 -12.46
C ALA A 144 -7.40 2.24 -11.65
N PHE A 145 -7.71 1.88 -10.39
CA PHE A 145 -6.86 1.02 -9.57
C PHE A 145 -6.62 -0.34 -10.25
N ASN A 146 -7.67 -1.00 -10.76
CA ASN A 146 -7.51 -2.28 -11.44
C ASN A 146 -6.63 -2.19 -12.71
N ASN A 147 -6.71 -1.10 -13.46
CA ASN A 147 -5.85 -0.91 -14.63
C ASN A 147 -4.37 -0.84 -14.26
N GLU A 148 -4.02 -0.08 -13.21
CA GLU A 148 -2.64 0.03 -12.76
C GLU A 148 -2.12 -1.27 -12.11
N LEU A 149 -2.96 -1.98 -11.36
CA LEU A 149 -2.61 -3.31 -10.84
C LEU A 149 -2.43 -4.34 -11.98
N ASN A 150 -3.17 -4.21 -13.09
CA ASN A 150 -2.93 -5.02 -14.28
C ASN A 150 -1.63 -4.65 -14.99
N ALA A 151 -1.33 -3.35 -15.15
CA ALA A 151 -0.06 -2.91 -15.74
C ALA A 151 1.15 -3.38 -14.92
N LEU A 152 1.03 -3.34 -13.60
CA LEU A 152 2.04 -3.92 -12.71
C LEU A 152 2.12 -5.43 -12.88
N HIS A 153 1.00 -6.14 -12.89
CA HIS A 153 0.99 -7.59 -13.12
C HIS A 153 1.73 -7.98 -14.40
N ASP A 154 1.50 -7.26 -15.50
CA ASP A 154 2.18 -7.50 -16.77
C ASP A 154 3.70 -7.27 -16.64
N THR A 155 4.10 -6.25 -15.87
CA THR A 155 5.50 -5.97 -15.54
C THR A 155 6.13 -7.06 -14.66
N LEU A 156 5.37 -7.63 -13.70
CA LEU A 156 5.82 -8.74 -12.85
C LEU A 156 5.94 -10.06 -13.63
N ALA A 157 5.04 -10.29 -14.58
CA ALA A 157 4.98 -11.51 -15.38
C ALA A 157 6.16 -11.61 -16.36
N ASP A 158 6.71 -10.47 -16.79
CA ASP A 158 8.01 -10.40 -17.46
C ASP A 158 9.13 -10.67 -16.44
N SER A 159 9.37 -11.97 -16.21
CA SER A 159 10.28 -12.71 -15.30
C SER A 159 11.61 -12.09 -14.76
N ASN A 160 12.00 -10.88 -15.14
CA ASN A 160 13.17 -10.18 -14.62
C ASN A 160 12.92 -9.35 -13.33
N PHE A 161 11.66 -9.14 -12.94
CA PHE A 161 11.32 -8.26 -11.81
C PHE A 161 11.34 -8.94 -10.42
N LEU A 162 11.45 -10.26 -10.44
CA LEU A 162 11.37 -11.13 -9.27
C LEU A 162 12.49 -10.83 -8.24
N TYR A 163 13.70 -10.56 -8.71
CA TYR A 163 14.90 -10.50 -7.87
C TYR A 163 15.01 -9.34 -6.86
N GLY A 164 14.12 -8.34 -6.86
CA GLY A 164 14.33 -7.09 -6.12
C GLY A 164 13.64 -6.96 -4.76
N VAL A 165 13.15 -8.04 -4.15
CA VAL A 165 12.58 -7.97 -2.78
C VAL A 165 13.66 -7.94 -1.69
N ALA A 166 14.81 -8.56 -1.91
CA ALA A 166 15.90 -8.64 -0.91
C ALA A 166 16.65 -7.31 -0.69
N SER A 167 16.47 -6.35 -1.57
CA SER A 167 17.17 -5.08 -1.62
C SER A 167 16.51 -3.98 -0.77
N THR A 168 15.21 -4.06 -0.49
CA THR A 168 14.48 -3.10 0.37
C THR A 168 14.80 -3.25 1.85
N MET A 169 15.30 -4.42 2.31
CA MET A 169 15.83 -4.60 3.68
C MET A 169 17.29 -4.15 3.84
N GLY A 170 17.88 -3.46 2.85
CA GLY A 170 19.25 -2.93 2.92
C GLY A 170 20.36 -3.98 2.74
N LEU A 171 20.05 -5.16 2.21
CA LEU A 171 20.95 -6.32 2.16
C LEU A 171 21.50 -6.66 0.76
N ALA A 172 21.09 -5.93 -0.27
CA ALA A 172 21.60 -6.04 -1.64
C ALA A 172 21.96 -4.67 -2.23
N SER A 173 22.83 -4.66 -3.24
CA SER A 173 23.28 -3.45 -3.94
C SER A 173 22.13 -2.57 -4.39
N ARG A 174 22.24 -1.24 -4.22
CA ARG A 174 21.24 -0.20 -4.55
C ARG A 174 20.50 -0.41 -5.89
N LYS A 175 21.19 -0.91 -6.93
CA LYS A 175 20.61 -1.18 -8.26
C LYS A 175 19.50 -2.25 -8.29
N VAL A 176 19.48 -3.18 -7.34
CA VAL A 176 18.47 -4.25 -7.25
C VAL A 176 17.26 -3.80 -6.41
N ALA A 177 17.40 -2.73 -5.62
CA ALA A 177 16.29 -2.09 -4.89
C ALA A 177 15.29 -1.45 -5.84
N ASP A 178 15.80 -0.76 -6.85
CA ASP A 178 15.01 0.01 -7.79
C ASP A 178 14.24 -0.85 -8.82
N GLN A 179 14.35 -2.19 -8.77
CA GLN A 179 13.79 -3.11 -9.78
C GLN A 179 12.97 -4.26 -9.18
N GLY A 180 12.60 -4.18 -7.90
CA GLY A 180 11.84 -5.22 -7.22
C GLY A 180 10.36 -4.96 -7.08
N ILE A 181 9.61 -6.01 -6.71
CA ILE A 181 8.17 -5.98 -6.42
C ILE A 181 7.75 -4.74 -5.63
N GLY A 182 8.50 -4.38 -4.57
CA GLY A 182 8.24 -3.17 -3.78
C GLY A 182 8.34 -1.86 -4.57
N ALA A 183 9.37 -1.68 -5.41
CA ALA A 183 9.55 -0.48 -6.23
C ALA A 183 8.54 -0.40 -7.39
N GLY A 184 8.13 -1.53 -7.93
CA GLY A 184 7.09 -1.59 -8.97
C GLY A 184 5.71 -1.31 -8.40
N LEU A 185 5.43 -1.87 -7.22
CA LEU A 185 4.23 -1.53 -6.46
C LEU A 185 4.19 -0.04 -6.15
N GLN A 186 5.28 0.52 -5.62
CA GLN A 186 5.38 1.96 -5.37
C GLN A 186 5.10 2.77 -6.64
N THR A 187 5.76 2.46 -7.75
CA THR A 187 5.63 3.23 -9.00
C THR A 187 4.20 3.14 -9.57
N SER A 188 3.63 1.93 -9.64
CA SER A 188 2.28 1.75 -10.18
C SER A 188 1.20 2.34 -9.27
N LEU A 189 1.33 2.21 -7.94
CA LEU A 189 0.37 2.77 -6.99
C LEU A 189 0.46 4.30 -6.93
N ALA A 190 1.67 4.87 -6.99
CA ALA A 190 1.87 6.31 -7.12
C ALA A 190 1.29 6.87 -8.44
N ASN A 191 1.35 6.10 -9.54
CA ASN A 191 0.69 6.51 -10.79
C ASN A 191 -0.83 6.58 -10.64
N VAL A 192 -1.46 5.66 -9.88
CA VAL A 192 -2.89 5.78 -9.58
C VAL A 192 -3.18 7.07 -8.83
N GLU A 193 -2.36 7.40 -7.83
CA GLU A 193 -2.52 8.62 -7.02
C GLU A 193 -2.46 9.89 -7.87
N THR A 194 -1.55 9.97 -8.85
CA THR A 194 -1.49 11.12 -9.77
C THR A 194 -2.66 11.17 -10.77
N GLY A 195 -3.19 10.01 -11.17
CA GLY A 195 -4.27 9.89 -12.15
C GLY A 195 -5.69 10.01 -11.58
N VAL A 196 -5.89 9.70 -10.29
CA VAL A 196 -7.16 9.84 -9.56
C VAL A 196 -7.30 11.27 -8.99
N SER A 197 -6.91 12.26 -9.80
CA SER A 197 -7.10 13.66 -9.47
C SER A 197 -8.60 14.00 -9.52
N GLU A 198 -9.13 14.47 -8.38
CA GLU A 198 -10.50 14.94 -8.15
C GLU A 198 -11.57 13.85 -7.98
N THR A 199 -11.44 13.04 -6.92
CA THR A 199 -12.56 12.26 -6.37
C THR A 199 -13.71 13.18 -5.92
N PRO A 200 -14.94 13.00 -6.41
CA PRO A 200 -16.10 13.72 -5.88
C PRO A 200 -16.36 13.34 -4.42
N GLU A 201 -16.71 14.34 -3.61
CA GLU A 201 -16.92 14.15 -2.16
C GLU A 201 -17.96 13.06 -1.87
N LEU A 202 -17.53 11.97 -1.22
CA LEU A 202 -18.47 10.97 -0.73
C LEU A 202 -19.22 11.53 0.48
N ILE A 203 -20.53 11.71 0.31
CA ILE A 203 -21.43 12.14 1.38
C ILE A 203 -21.78 10.94 2.26
N TYR A 204 -20.90 10.65 3.21
CA TYR A 204 -21.09 9.72 4.31
C TYR A 204 -20.43 10.26 5.59
N ASP A 205 -20.69 9.70 6.77
CA ASP A 205 -20.16 10.15 8.06
C ASP A 205 -19.01 9.23 8.55
N GLY A 206 -18.15 8.83 7.62
CA GLY A 206 -16.98 7.97 7.89
C GLY A 206 -15.72 8.79 8.13
N PRO A 207 -14.68 8.21 8.75
CA PRO A 207 -13.40 8.89 9.00
C PRO A 207 -12.72 9.43 7.74
N PHE A 208 -13.08 8.91 6.57
CA PHE A 208 -12.57 9.31 5.25
C PHE A 208 -13.62 9.99 4.36
N ALA A 209 -14.72 10.46 4.94
CA ALA A 209 -15.68 11.28 4.21
C ALA A 209 -15.05 12.62 3.86
N ASP A 210 -15.11 13.01 2.59
CA ASP A 210 -14.45 14.24 2.13
C ASP A 210 -15.05 15.50 2.79
N GLN A 211 -16.32 15.44 3.23
CA GLN A 211 -16.95 16.50 4.04
C GLN A 211 -16.25 16.75 5.39
N MET A 212 -15.60 15.73 5.95
CA MET A 212 -14.83 15.84 7.18
C MET A 212 -13.43 16.39 6.92
N ILE A 213 -12.86 16.10 5.74
CA ILE A 213 -11.53 16.54 5.29
C ILE A 213 -11.55 18.00 4.82
N HIS A 214 -12.56 18.41 4.04
CA HIS A 214 -12.71 19.78 3.53
C HIS A 214 -13.45 20.73 4.48
N ARG A 215 -13.69 20.31 5.74
CA ARG A 215 -14.33 21.19 6.72
C ARG A 215 -13.43 22.39 6.99
N LYS A 216 -13.85 23.58 6.53
CA LYS A 216 -13.14 24.82 6.86
C LYS A 216 -12.94 24.92 8.37
N PRO A 217 -11.69 24.94 8.85
CA PRO A 217 -11.44 24.99 10.27
C PRO A 217 -11.90 26.36 10.80
N VAL A 218 -12.93 26.34 11.63
CA VAL A 218 -13.63 27.55 12.14
C VAL A 218 -12.81 28.36 13.16
N GLY A 219 -11.61 27.91 13.52
CA GLY A 219 -10.76 28.50 14.54
C GLY A 219 -9.35 28.88 14.10
N LEU A 220 -9.00 28.77 12.81
CA LEU A 220 -7.68 29.18 12.33
C LEU A 220 -7.63 30.70 12.09
N PRO A 221 -6.52 31.36 12.46
CA PRO A 221 -6.28 32.74 12.08
C PRO A 221 -6.20 32.86 10.54
N GLN A 222 -6.68 33.98 10.00
CA GLN A 222 -6.81 34.21 8.54
C GLN A 222 -5.46 34.55 7.87
N ASN A 223 -4.33 34.26 8.52
CA ASN A 223 -3.01 34.50 7.96
C ASN A 223 -2.62 33.34 7.04
N LYS A 224 -1.99 33.68 5.91
CA LYS A 224 -1.28 32.70 5.09
C LYS A 224 -0.06 32.23 5.86
N VAL A 225 0.18 30.94 5.85
CA VAL A 225 1.38 30.33 6.45
C VAL A 225 2.27 29.88 5.31
N SER A 226 3.49 30.42 5.24
CA SER A 226 4.43 29.98 4.20
C SER A 226 4.96 28.57 4.51
N MET A 227 5.48 27.88 3.49
CA MET A 227 6.11 26.57 3.67
C MET A 227 7.24 26.62 4.72
N GLU A 228 8.01 27.70 4.77
CA GLU A 228 9.11 27.90 5.72
C GLU A 228 8.58 28.11 7.15
N GLU A 229 7.45 28.81 7.31
CA GLU A 229 6.78 28.98 8.60
C GLU A 229 6.20 27.65 9.11
N ALA A 230 5.61 26.86 8.22
CA ALA A 230 5.10 25.53 8.53
C ALA A 230 6.23 24.57 8.93
N GLU A 231 7.34 24.55 8.17
CA GLU A 231 8.52 23.76 8.49
C GLU A 231 9.09 24.14 9.85
N LYS A 232 9.22 25.45 10.12
CA LYS A 232 9.72 25.94 11.41
C LYS A 232 8.80 25.52 12.56
N ALA A 233 7.49 25.64 12.41
CA ALA A 233 6.53 25.22 13.44
C ALA A 233 6.61 23.71 13.72
N ALA A 234 6.75 22.89 12.67
CA ALA A 234 6.98 21.45 12.83
C ALA A 234 8.30 21.16 13.55
N ARG A 235 9.38 21.90 13.20
CA ARG A 235 10.68 21.78 13.85
C ARG A 235 10.66 22.18 15.33
N ASP A 236 9.94 23.23 15.66
CA ASP A 236 9.78 23.69 17.04
C ASP A 236 8.93 22.70 17.87
N PHE A 237 7.88 22.12 17.27
CA PHE A 237 7.01 21.14 17.94
C PHE A 237 7.73 19.83 18.28
N PHE A 238 8.46 19.26 17.32
CA PHE A 238 9.22 18.02 17.52
C PHE A 238 10.59 18.27 18.16
N GLY A 239 11.07 19.52 18.21
CA GLY A 239 12.39 19.89 18.70
C GLY A 239 13.47 19.62 17.64
N GLY A 240 14.16 20.68 17.21
CA GLY A 240 15.06 20.66 16.05
C GLY A 240 16.14 19.59 16.05
N ASP A 241 16.58 19.14 17.24
CA ASP A 241 17.62 18.11 17.39
C ASP A 241 17.13 16.68 17.11
N ARG A 242 15.81 16.48 16.95
CA ARG A 242 15.18 15.16 16.74
C ARG A 242 14.71 14.92 15.30
N ILE A 243 14.99 15.84 14.38
CA ILE A 243 14.43 15.85 13.02
C ILE A 243 15.54 15.74 11.99
N VAL A 244 15.50 14.66 11.22
CA VAL A 244 16.46 14.42 10.13
C VAL A 244 16.05 15.17 8.87
N GLU A 245 14.76 15.12 8.52
CA GLU A 245 14.21 15.70 7.29
C GLU A 245 12.74 16.07 7.51
N VAL A 246 12.25 17.08 6.77
CA VAL A 246 10.84 17.49 6.76
C VAL A 246 10.42 17.56 5.30
N GLU A 247 9.45 16.73 4.92
CA GLU A 247 8.89 16.71 3.57
C GLU A 247 7.43 17.17 3.60
N PRO A 248 6.98 17.98 2.62
CA PRO A 248 5.58 18.36 2.50
C PRO A 248 4.74 17.16 2.05
N PHE A 249 3.68 16.85 2.80
CA PHE A 249 2.71 15.81 2.43
C PHE A 249 1.64 16.34 1.46
N GLU A 250 1.03 17.49 1.78
CA GLU A 250 0.06 18.18 0.93
C GLU A 250 0.21 19.70 1.07
N LEU A 251 -0.07 20.44 -0.02
CA LEU A 251 -0.11 21.90 -0.03
C LEU A 251 -1.56 22.37 0.11
N GLY A 252 -1.79 23.33 1.01
CA GLY A 252 -3.07 24.02 1.09
C GLY A 252 -3.32 24.90 -0.14
N GLU A 253 -4.59 25.21 -0.40
CA GLU A 253 -5.04 26.02 -1.56
C GLU A 253 -4.38 27.42 -1.68
N ASP A 254 -3.74 27.89 -0.60
CA ASP A 254 -3.31 29.28 -0.43
C ASP A 254 -1.81 29.47 -0.10
N VAL A 255 -1.00 28.41 -0.20
CA VAL A 255 0.46 28.38 0.10
C VAL A 255 1.28 29.11 -0.97
#